data_AF-A0A0M3JEY7-F1
#
_entry.id   AF-A0A0M3JEY7-F1
#
_cell.length_a   1.000
_cell.length_b   1.000
_cell.length_c   1.000
_cell.angle_alpha   90.00
_cell.angle_beta   90.00
_cell.angle_gamma   90.00
#
_symmetry.space_group_name_H-M   'P 1'
#
loop_
_entity.id
_entity.type
_entity.pdbx_description
1 polymer ?
#
loop_
_entity_poly.entity_id
_entity_poly.type
_entity_poly.pdbx_seq_one_letter_code
_entity_poly.pdbx_strand_id
1 'polypeptide(L)'
;LLLLELQRELDRETRDFYVFNISAADGGDPPRFGYSTVHVHVLDTNDNAPKFERSHYEVFVSPNSLDEINHQLVTVHARDADSGRNGRISYRLSGAGAGGEEQFGIWTENGTIFAKVLRIF
;
A
#
# COMPACT_ATOMS: atom_id res chain seq x y z
N LEU A 1 23.95 -7.19 32.30
CA LEU A 1 23.55 -7.31 30.89
C LEU A 1 22.18 -6.66 30.74
N LEU A 2 22.01 -5.79 29.75
CA LEU A 2 20.69 -5.28 29.38
C LEU A 2 20.12 -6.21 28.31
N LEU A 3 18.92 -6.74 28.55
CA LEU A 3 18.19 -7.57 27.61
C LEU A 3 16.87 -6.86 27.26
N LEU A 4 16.58 -6.76 25.96
CA LEU A 4 15.32 -6.26 25.46
C LEU A 4 14.54 -7.44 24.89
N GLU A 5 13.34 -7.68 25.44
CA GLU A 5 12.46 -8.77 25.03
C GLU A 5 11.14 -8.21 24.51
N LEU A 6 10.61 -8.89 23.50
CA LEU A 6 9.32 -8.55 22.95
C LEU A 6 8.20 -9.04 23.88
N GLN A 7 7.38 -8.13 24.38
CA GLN A 7 6.25 -8.47 25.26
C GLN A 7 4.93 -8.68 24.50
N ARG A 8 4.82 -8.11 23.30
CA ARG A 8 3.65 -8.15 22.41
C ARG A 8 4.11 -8.05 20.96
N GLU A 9 3.30 -8.55 20.03
CA GLU A 9 3.58 -8.39 18.59
C GLU A 9 3.77 -6.91 18.22
N LEU A 10 4.71 -6.67 17.30
CA LEU A 10 4.92 -5.36 16.70
C LEU A 10 4.03 -5.23 15.48
N ASP A 11 3.52 -4.04 15.27
CA ASP A 11 2.70 -3.69 14.12
C ASP A 11 3.19 -2.31 13.64
N ARG A 12 3.80 -2.28 12.45
CA ARG A 12 4.41 -1.07 11.90
C ARG A 12 3.33 -0.06 11.52
N GLU A 13 2.18 -0.51 11.04
CA GLU A 13 1.03 0.29 10.65
C GLU A 13 0.43 1.00 11.87
N THR A 14 0.52 0.39 13.06
CA THR A 14 0.14 1.02 14.33
C THR A 14 1.26 1.91 14.90
N ARG A 15 2.50 1.43 14.93
CA ARG A 15 3.65 2.16 15.48
C ARG A 15 4.98 1.67 14.90
N ASP A 16 5.63 2.54 14.15
CA ASP A 16 6.88 2.25 13.45
C ASP A 16 8.16 2.53 14.27
N PHE A 17 8.04 3.19 15.43
CA PHE A 17 9.20 3.67 16.17
C PHE A 17 9.02 3.69 17.69
N TYR A 18 10.10 3.32 18.39
CA TYR A 18 10.19 3.36 19.85
C TYR A 18 11.51 3.99 20.30
N VAL A 19 11.43 4.77 21.38
CA VAL A 19 12.57 5.38 22.06
C VAL A 19 12.58 4.88 23.50
N PHE A 20 13.69 4.26 23.90
CA PHE A 20 13.90 3.80 25.27
C PHE A 20 15.06 4.57 25.89
N ASN A 21 14.81 5.24 27.01
CA ASN A 21 15.87 5.82 27.84
C ASN A 21 16.25 4.79 28.89
N ILE A 22 17.50 4.31 28.82
CA ILE A 22 18.04 3.29 29.70
C ILE A 22 19.06 3.90 30.65
N SER A 23 19.14 3.36 31.85
CA SER A 23 20.15 3.73 32.83
C SER A 23 20.83 2.51 33.42
N ALA A 24 22.07 2.68 33.84
CA ALA A 24 22.84 1.69 34.59
C ALA A 24 23.42 2.35 35.84
N ALA A 25 23.31 1.70 36.99
CA ALA A 25 23.90 2.14 38.24
C ALA A 25 25.15 1.31 38.56
N ASP A 26 26.19 1.94 39.10
CA ASP A 26 27.28 1.21 39.74
C ASP A 26 26.90 0.75 41.15
N GLY A 27 27.76 -0.05 41.79
CA GLY A 27 27.57 -0.56 43.15
C GLY A 27 28.13 0.35 44.25
N GLY A 28 28.40 1.62 43.95
CA GLY A 28 28.95 2.57 44.92
C GLY A 28 27.92 3.07 45.93
N ASP A 29 28.40 3.72 47.00
CA ASP A 29 27.57 4.46 47.95
C ASP A 29 28.11 5.91 48.11
N PRO A 30 27.46 6.92 47.49
CA PRO A 30 26.26 6.82 46.67
C PRO A 30 26.53 6.25 45.26
N PRO A 31 25.53 5.63 44.60
CA PRO A 31 25.69 5.05 43.27
C PRO A 31 25.79 6.13 42.20
N ARG A 32 26.62 5.89 41.18
CA ARG A 32 26.67 6.72 39.96
C ARG A 32 25.87 6.06 38.85
N PHE A 33 25.18 6.90 38.07
CA PHE A 33 24.35 6.46 36.96
C PHE A 33 24.97 6.84 35.61
N GLY A 34 24.98 5.90 34.67
CA GLY A 34 25.14 6.16 33.24
C GLY A 34 23.78 6.09 32.54
N TYR A 35 23.58 6.90 31.51
CA TYR A 35 22.35 6.95 30.74
C TYR A 35 22.64 6.76 29.25
N SER A 36 21.71 6.14 28.53
CA SER A 36 21.77 6.01 27.07
C SER A 36 20.36 5.95 26.50
N THR A 37 20.24 6.18 25.19
CA THR A 37 18.97 6.12 24.47
C THR A 37 19.06 5.06 23.38
N VAL A 38 18.06 4.18 23.33
CA VAL A 38 17.92 3.15 22.32
C VAL A 38 16.78 3.53 21.38
N HIS A 39 17.07 3.59 20.10
CA HIS A 39 16.11 3.81 19.03
C HIS A 39 15.79 2.48 18.35
N VAL A 40 14.51 2.13 18.30
CA VAL A 40 14.03 0.90 17.66
C VAL A 40 13.08 1.29 16.53
N HIS A 41 13.44 0.91 15.31
CA HIS A 41 12.60 1.05 14.13
C HIS A 41 11.96 -0.31 13.83
N VAL A 42 10.64 -0.34 13.70
CA VAL A 42 9.90 -1.53 13.27
C VAL A 42 9.99 -1.62 11.75
N LEU A 43 10.41 -2.77 11.25
CA LEU A 43 10.49 -3.04 9.82
C LEU A 43 9.13 -3.48 9.31
N ASP A 44 8.83 -3.06 8.08
CA ASP A 44 7.59 -3.37 7.37
C ASP A 44 7.55 -4.83 6.88
N THR A 45 6.36 -5.41 6.94
CA THR A 45 6.01 -6.68 6.31
C THR A 45 4.88 -6.47 5.32
N ASN A 46 4.72 -7.38 4.35
CA ASN A 46 3.60 -7.33 3.41
C ASN A 46 2.42 -8.13 3.96
N ASP A 47 1.73 -7.58 4.95
CA ASP A 47 0.61 -8.21 5.65
C ASP A 47 -0.73 -7.48 5.45
N ASN A 48 -0.74 -6.37 4.69
CA ASN A 48 -1.97 -5.76 4.21
C ASN A 48 -2.16 -6.06 2.72
N ALA A 49 -3.42 -6.32 2.33
CA ALA A 49 -3.77 -6.47 0.92
C ALA A 49 -4.35 -5.16 0.38
N PRO A 50 -4.13 -4.82 -0.90
CA PRO A 50 -4.73 -3.63 -1.51
C PRO A 50 -6.25 -3.67 -1.44
N LYS A 51 -6.87 -2.56 -1.02
CA LYS A 51 -8.33 -2.40 -0.92
C LYS A 51 -8.81 -1.27 -1.82
N PHE A 52 -9.74 -1.58 -2.73
CA PHE A 52 -10.40 -0.56 -3.54
C PHE A 52 -11.26 0.37 -2.68
N GLU A 53 -11.30 1.66 -3.04
CA GLU A 53 -12.11 2.67 -2.35
C GLU A 53 -13.62 2.44 -2.55
N ARG A 54 -14.01 1.76 -3.64
CA ARG A 54 -15.38 1.37 -3.92
C ARG A 54 -15.43 -0.10 -4.29
N SER A 55 -16.48 -0.78 -3.86
CA SER A 55 -16.76 -2.17 -4.27
C SER A 55 -17.34 -2.26 -5.68
N HIS A 56 -17.87 -1.16 -6.22
CA HIS A 56 -18.47 -1.10 -7.54
C HIS A 56 -18.20 0.26 -8.22
N TYR A 57 -17.92 0.21 -9.51
CA TYR A 57 -17.74 1.35 -10.40
C TYR A 57 -18.65 1.18 -11.60
N GLU A 58 -19.48 2.18 -11.86
CA GLU A 58 -20.41 2.21 -13.01
C GLU A 58 -20.11 3.45 -13.86
N VAL A 59 -20.07 3.27 -15.17
CA VAL A 59 -19.78 4.33 -16.14
C VAL A 59 -20.71 4.15 -17.35
N PHE A 60 -21.37 5.23 -17.74
CA PHE A 60 -22.14 5.28 -18.98
C PHE A 60 -21.26 5.80 -20.11
N VAL A 61 -21.08 4.99 -21.15
CA VAL A 61 -20.25 5.33 -22.30
C VAL A 61 -21.15 5.64 -23.49
N SER A 62 -20.97 6.82 -24.08
CA SER A 62 -21.69 7.20 -25.29
C SER A 62 -21.00 6.59 -26.52
N PRO A 63 -21.73 6.11 -27.53
CA PRO A 63 -21.12 5.63 -28.77
C PRO A 63 -20.20 6.67 -29.43
N ASN A 64 -20.57 7.95 -29.34
CA ASN A 64 -19.85 9.07 -29.96
C ASN A 64 -18.58 9.49 -29.18
N SER A 65 -18.36 8.95 -27.97
CA SER A 65 -17.16 9.26 -27.18
C SER A 65 -16.02 8.26 -27.41
N LEU A 66 -16.23 7.26 -28.28
CA LEU A 66 -15.27 6.18 -28.55
C LEU A 66 -14.46 6.38 -29.85
N ASP A 67 -14.59 7.55 -30.48
CA ASP A 67 -13.83 7.93 -31.67
C ASP A 67 -12.35 8.22 -31.37
N GLU A 68 -12.00 8.37 -30.07
CA GLU A 68 -10.64 8.63 -29.60
C GLU A 68 -9.92 7.34 -29.17
N ILE A 69 -8.67 7.19 -29.60
CA ILE A 69 -7.81 6.08 -29.15
C ILE A 69 -7.54 6.22 -27.65
N ASN A 70 -7.78 5.14 -26.90
CA ASN A 70 -7.57 5.08 -25.44
C ASN A 70 -8.42 6.11 -24.67
N HIS A 71 -9.66 6.32 -25.10
CA HIS A 71 -10.60 7.18 -24.38
C HIS A 71 -10.76 6.69 -22.93
N GLN A 72 -10.49 7.59 -21.97
CA GLN A 72 -10.49 7.28 -20.54
C GLN A 72 -11.92 7.21 -20.02
N LEU A 73 -12.24 6.13 -19.31
CA LEU A 73 -13.60 5.88 -18.83
C LEU A 73 -13.72 6.18 -17.33
N VAL A 74 -12.84 5.56 -16.53
CA VAL A 74 -12.85 5.69 -15.07
C VAL A 74 -11.48 5.36 -14.51
N THR A 75 -11.11 6.05 -13.43
CA THR A 75 -9.95 5.69 -12.62
C THR A 75 -10.41 4.98 -11.37
N VAL A 76 -9.94 3.75 -11.18
CA VAL A 76 -10.12 3.01 -9.93
C VAL A 76 -8.94 3.30 -9.00
N HIS A 77 -9.24 3.36 -7.70
CA HIS A 77 -8.26 3.65 -6.68
C HIS A 77 -8.31 2.55 -5.62
N ALA A 78 -7.15 1.95 -5.36
CA ALA A 78 -6.94 1.07 -4.21
C ALA A 78 -5.88 1.68 -3.29
N ARG A 79 -5.92 1.27 -2.02
CA ARG A 79 -4.96 1.66 -0.99
C ARG A 79 -4.43 0.42 -0.30
N ASP A 80 -3.16 0.48 0.04
CA ASP A 80 -2.45 -0.51 0.82
C ASP A 80 -1.78 0.23 1.99
N ALA A 81 -1.81 -0.37 3.18
CA ALA A 81 -1.29 0.25 4.40
C ALA A 81 0.22 0.04 4.56
N ASP A 82 0.78 -0.94 3.86
CA ASP A 82 2.18 -1.30 3.95
C ASP A 82 3.07 -0.22 3.30
N SER A 83 4.34 -0.19 3.67
CA SER A 83 5.26 0.85 3.22
C SER A 83 6.16 0.42 2.05
N GLY A 84 6.64 1.42 1.29
CA GLY A 84 7.60 1.21 0.22
C GLY A 84 7.11 0.25 -0.88
N ARG A 85 7.81 -0.87 -1.07
CA ARG A 85 7.48 -1.85 -2.10
C ARG A 85 6.28 -2.72 -1.73
N ASN A 86 6.01 -2.91 -0.44
CA ASN A 86 4.92 -3.77 0.02
C ASN A 86 3.58 -3.09 -0.26
N GLY A 87 3.48 -1.78 -0.03
CA GLY A 87 2.30 -0.99 -0.41
C GLY A 87 2.23 -0.55 -1.88
N ARG A 88 3.11 -1.03 -2.78
CA ARG A 88 3.09 -0.63 -4.19
C ARG A 88 2.01 -1.41 -4.93
N ILE A 89 0.99 -0.68 -5.42
CA ILE A 89 -0.15 -1.26 -6.11
C ILE A 89 0.09 -1.31 -7.63
N SER A 90 -0.40 -2.38 -8.26
CA SER A 90 -0.53 -2.49 -9.71
C SER A 90 -1.91 -3.02 -10.09
N TYR A 91 -2.43 -2.57 -11.23
CA TYR A 91 -3.81 -2.86 -11.65
C TYR A 91 -3.87 -3.76 -12.88
N ARG A 92 -4.82 -4.71 -12.86
CA ARG A 92 -5.13 -5.62 -13.95
C ARG A 92 -6.65 -5.84 -14.02
N LEU A 93 -7.20 -5.88 -15.24
CA LEU A 93 -8.57 -6.35 -15.45
C LEU A 93 -8.60 -7.88 -15.33
N SER A 94 -9.59 -8.40 -14.60
CA SER A 94 -9.83 -9.83 -14.48
C SER A 94 -11.23 -10.16 -15.02
N GLY A 95 -11.39 -11.34 -15.62
CA GLY A 95 -12.71 -11.83 -16.03
C GLY A 95 -13.35 -11.12 -17.21
N ALA A 96 -12.58 -10.35 -17.99
CA ALA A 96 -13.07 -9.92 -19.29
C ALA A 96 -13.16 -11.18 -20.16
N GLY A 97 -14.38 -11.63 -20.50
CA GLY A 97 -14.58 -12.74 -21.44
C GLY A 97 -13.87 -12.47 -22.77
N ALA A 98 -13.90 -13.41 -23.72
CA ALA A 98 -13.13 -13.34 -24.95
C ALA A 98 -13.18 -11.98 -25.72
N GLY A 99 -14.23 -11.15 -25.56
CA GLY A 99 -14.29 -9.80 -26.13
C GLY A 99 -13.97 -8.62 -25.19
N GLY A 100 -13.93 -8.81 -23.86
CA GLY A 100 -13.72 -7.73 -22.89
C GLY A 100 -12.27 -7.25 -22.81
N GLU A 101 -11.30 -8.17 -22.91
CA GLU A 101 -9.88 -7.80 -22.93
C GLU A 101 -9.50 -7.17 -24.28
N GLU A 102 -10.29 -7.39 -25.34
CA GLU A 102 -10.10 -6.76 -26.65
C GLU A 102 -10.63 -5.33 -26.71
N GLN A 103 -11.67 -5.02 -25.92
CA GLN A 103 -12.36 -3.72 -25.93
C GLN A 103 -11.87 -2.75 -24.84
N PHE A 104 -11.36 -3.25 -23.73
CA PHE A 104 -10.92 -2.40 -22.61
C PHE A 104 -9.48 -2.69 -22.18
N GLY A 105 -8.81 -1.66 -21.68
CA GLY A 105 -7.51 -1.74 -21.05
C GLY A 105 -7.49 -1.01 -19.71
N ILE A 106 -6.49 -1.30 -18.90
CA ILE A 106 -6.21 -0.55 -17.66
C ILE A 106 -4.73 -0.19 -17.62
N TRP A 107 -4.40 1.04 -17.26
CA TRP A 107 -3.02 1.41 -16.99
C TRP A 107 -2.61 0.88 -15.61
N THR A 108 -1.58 0.05 -15.62
CA THR A 108 -1.13 -0.72 -14.44
C THR A 108 -0.71 0.15 -13.26
N GLU A 109 -0.23 1.37 -13.49
CA GLU A 109 0.32 2.22 -12.41
C GLU A 109 -0.72 3.16 -11.78
N ASN A 110 -1.78 3.54 -12.52
CA ASN A 110 -2.72 4.56 -12.04
C ASN A 110 -4.18 4.08 -11.96
N GLY A 111 -4.48 2.87 -12.44
CA GLY A 111 -5.81 2.30 -12.35
C GLY A 111 -6.85 2.91 -13.30
N THR A 112 -6.45 3.73 -14.28
CA THR A 112 -7.41 4.23 -15.27
C THR A 112 -7.74 3.17 -16.30
N ILE A 113 -9.03 2.90 -16.42
CA ILE A 113 -9.63 2.05 -17.44
C ILE A 113 -9.92 2.91 -18.67
N PHE A 114 -9.58 2.40 -19.84
CA PHE A 114 -9.79 3.05 -21.12
C PHE A 114 -10.40 2.07 -22.14
N ALA A 115 -11.13 2.63 -23.10
CA ALA A 115 -11.61 1.87 -24.25
C ALA A 115 -10.50 1.75 -25.31
N LYS A 116 -10.25 0.54 -25.78
CA LYS A 116 -9.48 0.25 -26.98
C LYS A 116 -10.40 0.56 -28.17
N VAL A 117 -9.90 1.29 -29.16
CA VAL A 117 -10.68 1.75 -30.33
C VAL A 117 -11.63 0.66 -30.83
N LEU A 118 -12.93 0.94 -30.84
CA LEU A 118 -13.89 0.09 -31.55
C LEU A 118 -13.71 0.33 -33.05
N ARG A 119 -13.19 -0.67 -33.77
CA ARG A 119 -13.40 -0.73 -35.22
C ARG A 119 -14.87 -1.01 -35.46
N ILE A 120 -15.65 0.05 -35.65
CA ILE A 120 -16.98 -0.07 -36.24
C ILE A 120 -16.74 -0.37 -37.73
N PHE A 121 -17.15 -1.56 -38.19
CA PHE A 121 -17.23 -1.88 -39.61
C PHE A 121 -18.55 -1.34 -40.19
#